data_AF-A0A8D2CW70-F1
#
_entry.id   AF-A0A8D2CW70-F1
#
_cell.length_a   1.000
_cell.length_b   1.000
_cell.length_c   1.000
_cell.angle_alpha   90.00
_cell.angle_beta   90.00
_cell.angle_gamma   90.00
#
_symmetry.space_group_name_H-M   'P 1'
#
loop_
_entity.id
_entity.type
_entity.pdbx_description
1 polymer ?
#
loop_
_entity_poly.entity_id
_entity_poly.type
_entity_poly.pdbx_seq_one_letter_code
_entity_poly.pdbx_strand_id
1 'polypeptide(L)'
;IKLGKQWLNLNSLLTGPELISDTYLALFLAQLQQEGYSIFVVKGDLSDCEADQLMQMIRVEQMHRPKLIGEELAQLKEQRVLRTDLEQVLEANDG
;
A
#
# COMPACT_ATOMS: atom_id res chain seq x y z
N ILE A 1 -6.72 10.49 -0.52
CA ILE A 1 -7.85 11.34 -0.03
C ILE A 1 -7.41 12.03 1.26
N LYS A 2 -7.96 13.21 1.58
CA LYS A 2 -7.77 13.82 2.89
C LYS A 2 -9.01 13.58 3.71
N LEU A 3 -8.86 12.96 4.88
CA LEU A 3 -9.94 12.77 5.85
C LEU A 3 -9.54 13.47 7.15
N GLY A 4 -10.36 14.42 7.59
CA GLY A 4 -10.02 15.36 8.65
C GLY A 4 -8.72 16.14 8.35
N LYS A 5 -7.67 15.86 9.12
CA LYS A 5 -6.34 16.49 8.98
C LYS A 5 -5.28 15.56 8.41
N GLN A 6 -5.64 14.33 8.02
CA GLN A 6 -4.69 13.30 7.63
C GLN A 6 -4.91 12.87 6.18
N TRP A 7 -3.81 12.55 5.50
CA TRP A 7 -3.87 12.00 4.15
C TRP A 7 -3.84 10.48 4.21
N LEU A 8 -4.71 9.85 3.45
CA LEU A 8 -4.83 8.40 3.34
C LEU A 8 -4.73 7.98 1.89
N ASN A 9 -3.87 7.00 1.65
CA ASN A 9 -3.75 6.27 0.41
C ASN A 9 -4.75 5.10 0.43
N LEU A 10 -5.67 5.12 -0.52
CA LEU A 10 -6.74 4.13 -0.67
C LEU A 10 -6.51 3.24 -1.89
N ASN A 11 -5.26 2.97 -2.24
CA ASN A 11 -4.94 2.08 -3.34
C ASN A 11 -5.62 0.72 -3.10
N SER A 12 -6.46 0.29 -4.04
CA SER A 12 -7.19 -0.98 -3.95
C SER A 12 -6.28 -2.19 -3.93
N LEU A 13 -5.01 -2.03 -4.29
CA LEU A 13 -3.98 -3.05 -4.14
C LEU A 13 -3.50 -3.21 -2.69
N LEU A 14 -3.90 -2.35 -1.76
CA LEU A 14 -3.54 -2.48 -0.35
C LEU A 14 -4.67 -3.19 0.40
N THR A 15 -4.32 -4.02 1.39
CA THR A 15 -5.30 -4.69 2.27
C THR A 15 -6.13 -3.72 3.12
N GLY A 16 -5.73 -2.44 3.16
CA GLY A 16 -6.44 -1.39 3.88
C GLY A 16 -5.86 0.00 3.58
N PRO A 17 -6.44 1.05 4.18
CA PRO A 17 -5.97 2.41 3.99
C PRO A 17 -4.57 2.60 4.60
N GLU A 18 -3.68 3.26 3.87
CA GLU A 18 -2.34 3.62 4.32
C GLU A 18 -2.29 5.11 4.70
N LEU A 19 -1.85 5.42 5.91
CA LEU A 19 -1.61 6.78 6.36
C LEU A 19 -0.36 7.32 5.68
N ILE A 20 -0.49 8.49 5.05
CA ILE A 20 0.60 9.18 4.36
C ILE A 20 0.78 10.58 4.97
N SER A 21 2.02 10.94 5.27
CA SER A 21 2.36 12.28 5.76
C SER A 21 2.38 13.29 4.62
N ASP A 22 2.22 14.58 4.93
CA ASP A 22 2.25 15.64 3.91
C ASP A 22 3.58 15.67 3.12
N THR A 23 4.71 15.44 3.80
CA THR A 23 6.03 15.36 3.16
C THR A 23 6.15 14.16 2.22
N TYR A 24 5.69 12.98 2.65
CA TYR A 24 5.73 11.79 1.80
C TYR A 24 4.73 11.87 0.64
N LEU A 25 3.56 12.49 0.86
CA LEU A 25 2.56 12.72 -0.19
C LEU A 25 3.13 13.55 -1.34
N ALA A 26 3.80 14.66 -1.03
CA ALA A 26 4.40 15.51 -2.05
C ALA A 26 5.43 14.76 -2.90
N LEU A 27 6.28 13.95 -2.24
CA LEU A 27 7.26 13.10 -2.93
C LEU A 27 6.57 12.04 -3.81
N PHE A 28 5.55 11.37 -3.29
CA PHE A 28 4.81 10.35 -4.02
C PHE A 28 4.13 10.91 -5.28
N LEU A 29 3.45 12.06 -5.14
CA LEU A 29 2.80 12.72 -6.28
C LEU A 29 3.81 13.25 -7.31
N ALA A 30 4.99 13.72 -6.87
CA ALA A 30 6.06 14.14 -7.77
C ALA A 30 6.63 12.95 -8.56
N GLN A 31 6.84 11.82 -7.89
CA GLN A 31 7.30 10.57 -8.52
C GLN A 31 6.31 10.09 -9.58
N LEU A 32 5.01 10.05 -9.27
CA LEU A 32 3.98 9.65 -10.21
C LEU A 32 3.93 10.57 -11.45
N GLN A 33 4.12 11.88 -11.27
CA GLN A 33 4.21 12.81 -12.40
C GLN A 33 5.44 12.52 -13.27
N GLN A 34 6.59 12.20 -12.65
CA GLN A 34 7.81 11.86 -13.37
C GLN A 34 7.69 10.55 -14.15
N GLU A 35 6.97 9.57 -13.61
CA GLU A 35 6.65 8.30 -14.28
C GLU A 35 5.61 8.47 -15.41
N GLY A 36 5.03 9.67 -15.58
CA GLY A 36 4.08 9.98 -16.65
C GLY A 36 2.63 9.66 -16.32
N TYR A 37 2.30 9.42 -15.04
CA TYR A 37 0.91 9.24 -14.63
C TYR A 37 0.14 10.56 -14.66
N SER A 38 -1.11 10.48 -15.14
CA SER A 38 -2.04 11.60 -15.08
C SER A 38 -2.72 11.65 -13.70
N ILE A 39 -2.48 12.73 -12.96
CA ILE A 39 -3.05 12.95 -11.62
C ILE A 39 -4.22 13.93 -11.73
N PHE A 40 -5.38 13.55 -11.19
CA PHE A 40 -6.58 14.39 -11.18
C PHE A 40 -6.92 14.84 -9.76
N VAL A 41 -7.12 16.14 -9.59
CA VAL A 41 -7.53 16.73 -8.30
C VAL A 41 -9.02 17.00 -8.34
N VAL A 42 -9.77 16.29 -7.50
CA VAL A 42 -11.20 16.56 -7.29
C VAL A 42 -11.33 17.69 -6.28
N LYS A 43 -11.97 18.79 -6.69
CA LYS A 43 -12.28 19.95 -5.84
C LYS A 43 -13.80 20.06 -5.71
N GLY A 44 -14.28 20.25 -4.50
CA GLY A 44 -15.69 20.37 -4.16
C GLY A 44 -15.92 19.99 -2.71
N ASP A 45 -17.12 20.26 -2.20
CA ASP A 45 -17.55 19.72 -0.92
C ASP A 45 -17.75 18.21 -1.06
N LEU A 46 -16.87 17.44 -0.41
CA LEU A 46 -17.05 16.01 -0.28
C LEU A 46 -18.23 15.78 0.66
N SER A 47 -19.09 14.80 0.33
CA SER A 47 -20.23 14.44 1.17
C SER A 47 -19.80 14.15 2.60
N ASP A 48 -20.68 14.42 3.57
CA ASP A 48 -20.43 14.10 4.97
C ASP A 48 -20.01 12.64 5.12
N CYS A 49 -18.78 12.44 5.57
CA CYS A 49 -18.18 11.13 5.76
C CYS A 49 -18.13 10.81 7.25
N GLU A 50 -18.68 9.66 7.66
CA GLU A 50 -18.64 9.20 9.06
C GLU A 50 -17.18 9.06 9.56
N ALA A 51 -16.25 8.70 8.66
CA ALA A 51 -14.84 8.58 8.99
C ALA A 51 -14.21 9.92 9.35
N ASP A 52 -14.66 11.04 8.77
CA ASP A 52 -14.16 12.38 9.11
C ASP A 52 -14.48 12.74 10.55
N GLN A 53 -15.67 12.40 11.06
CA GLN A 53 -16.06 12.65 12.45
C GLN A 53 -15.15 11.89 13.44
N LEU A 54 -14.86 10.63 13.16
CA LEU A 54 -13.97 9.81 13.99
C LEU A 54 -12.52 10.33 13.95
N MET A 55 -12.05 10.75 12.78
CA MET A 55 -10.70 11.29 12.60
C MET A 55 -10.50 12.70 13.17
N GLN A 56 -11.58 13.42 13.50
CA GLN A 56 -11.47 14.66 14.27
C GLN A 56 -11.20 14.37 15.76
N MET A 57 -11.70 13.23 16.26
CA MET A 57 -11.59 12.87 17.68
C MET A 57 -10.31 12.08 17.97
N ILE A 58 -9.81 11.31 17.01
CA ILE A 58 -8.68 10.39 17.19
C ILE A 58 -7.67 10.58 16.05
N ARG A 59 -6.39 10.76 16.39
CA ARG A 59 -5.31 10.69 15.39
C ARG A 59 -5.12 9.24 14.99
N VAL A 60 -5.28 8.95 13.70
CA VAL A 60 -4.98 7.62 13.15
C VAL A 60 -3.48 7.45 13.20
N GLU A 61 -3.01 6.48 13.99
CA GLU A 61 -1.64 5.99 13.93
C GLU A 61 -1.63 4.63 13.26
N GLN A 62 -0.89 4.54 12.17
CA GLN A 62 -0.72 3.31 11.46
C GLN A 62 0.36 2.47 12.15
N MET A 63 -0.06 1.43 12.89
CA MET A 63 0.88 0.51 13.55
C MET A 63 1.67 -0.36 12.55
N HIS A 64 1.06 -0.71 11.42
CA HIS A 64 1.66 -1.56 10.39
C HIS A 64 1.29 -1.05 9.00
N ARG A 65 2.26 -1.01 8.07
CA ARG A 65 2.01 -0.70 6.66
C ARG A 65 1.09 -1.77 6.06
N PRO A 66 0.06 -1.43 5.26
CA PRO A 66 -0.84 -2.44 4.74
C PRO A 66 -0.08 -3.22 3.67
N LYS A 67 -0.31 -4.53 3.63
CA LYS A 67 0.34 -5.39 2.64
C LYS A 67 -0.34 -5.23 1.29
N LEU A 68 0.36 -5.56 0.21
CA LEU A 68 -0.28 -5.65 -1.08
C LEU A 68 -1.26 -6.84 -1.08
N ILE A 69 -2.46 -6.69 -1.63
CA ILE A 69 -3.40 -7.78 -1.85
C ILE A 69 -2.72 -8.78 -2.78
N GLY A 70 -2.48 -10.00 -2.28
CA GLY A 70 -1.74 -11.04 -2.99
C GLY A 70 -0.24 -11.10 -2.68
N GLU A 71 0.30 -10.22 -1.83
CA GLU A 71 1.69 -10.30 -1.34
C GLU A 71 1.95 -11.64 -0.63
N GLU A 72 0.98 -12.13 0.14
CA GLU A 72 1.07 -13.44 0.80
C GLU A 72 1.08 -14.60 -0.21
N LEU A 73 0.35 -14.48 -1.32
CA LEU A 73 0.38 -15.46 -2.42
C LEU A 73 1.70 -15.41 -3.19
N ALA A 74 2.30 -14.24 -3.36
CA ALA A 74 3.61 -14.07 -3.99
C ALA A 74 4.72 -14.69 -3.11
N GLN A 75 4.72 -14.40 -1.81
CA GLN A 75 5.69 -14.99 -0.87
C GLN A 75 5.56 -16.51 -0.76
N LEU A 76 4.34 -17.05 -0.76
CA LEU A 76 4.11 -18.50 -0.79
C LEU A 76 4.60 -19.16 -2.07
N LYS A 77 4.45 -18.48 -3.22
CA LYS A 77 4.98 -18.97 -4.50
C LYS A 77 6.50 -18.95 -4.51
N GLU A 78 7.13 -17.86 -4.10
CA GLU A 78 8.59 -17.76 -3.99
C GLU A 78 9.16 -18.81 -3.03
N GLN A 79 8.51 -19.04 -1.88
CA GLN A 79 8.95 -20.07 -0.93
C GLN A 79 8.83 -21.49 -1.50
N ARG A 80 7.78 -21.79 -2.29
CA ARG A 80 7.68 -23.08 -2.99
C ARG A 80 8.76 -23.24 -4.05
N VAL A 81 8.98 -22.21 -4.87
CA VAL A 81 10.02 -22.21 -5.90
C VAL A 81 11.39 -22.47 -5.27
N LEU A 82 11.74 -21.73 -4.21
CA LEU A 82 13.00 -21.91 -3.49
C LEU A 82 13.16 -23.34 -2.93
N ARG A 83 12.08 -23.94 -2.42
CA ARG A 83 12.10 -25.34 -1.94
C ARG A 83 12.32 -26.33 -3.08
N THR A 84 11.63 -26.15 -4.20
CA THR A 84 11.76 -27.02 -5.37
C THR A 84 13.16 -26.92 -5.98
N ASP A 85 13.71 -25.71 -6.07
CA ASP A 85 15.08 -25.50 -6.56
C ASP A 85 16.11 -26.14 -5.62
N LEU A 86 15.90 -26.06 -4.29
CA LEU A 86 16.79 -26.69 -3.31
C LEU A 86 16.76 -28.22 -3.38
N GLU A 87 15.58 -28.83 -3.57
CA GLU A 87 15.44 -30.28 -3.78
C GLU A 87 16.15 -30.75 -5.05
N GLN A 88 16.01 -30.02 -6.17
CA GLN A 88 16.68 -30.37 -7.42
C GLN A 88 18.21 -30.27 -7.34
N VAL A 89 18.74 -29.30 -6.61
CA VAL A 89 20.20 -29.15 -6.40
C VAL A 89 20.75 -30.27 -5.53
N LEU A 90 20.00 -30.73 -4.53
CA LEU A 90 20.39 -31.86 -3.69
C LEU A 90 20.41 -33.17 -4.48
N GLU A 91 19.40 -33.40 -5.33
CA GLU A 91 19.33 -34.58 -6.20
C GLU A 91 20.44 -34.61 -7.27
N ALA A 92 20.83 -33.44 -7.79
CA ALA A 92 21.91 -33.34 -8.78
C ALA A 92 23.32 -33.58 -8.21
N ASN A 93 23.49 -33.54 -6.89
CA ASN A 93 24.78 -33.70 -6.21
C ASN A 93 25.02 -35.13 -5.68
N ASP A 94 24.04 -36.02 -5.82
CA ASP A 94 24.10 -37.44 -5.40
C ASP A 94 24.28 -38.42 -6.59
N GLY A 95 24.70 -37.91 -7.77
CA GLY A 95 24.88 -38.66 -9.03
C GLY A 95 26.32 -38.73 -9.53
#